data_AF-A0A381L8T7-F1
#
_entry.id   AF-A0A381L8T7-F1
#
_cell.length_a   1.000
_cell.length_b   1.000
_cell.length_c   1.000
_cell.angle_alpha   90.00
_cell.angle_beta   90.00
_cell.angle_gamma   90.00
#
_symmetry.space_group_name_H-M   'P 1'
#
loop_
_entity.id
_entity.type
_entity.pdbx_description
1 polymer ?
#
loop_
_entity_poly.entity_id
_entity_poly.type
_entity_poly.pdbx_seq_one_letter_code
_entity_poly.pdbx_strand_id
1 'polypeptide(L)'
;MVFACKKCKKTFRKDVEEFEESDEYCPHCDNHFVLEAVTPQLRLEVEGEDARIDSRMISNRDHRIKGEEDRTVFDVKEAPNKLG
;
A
#
# COMPACT_ATOMS: atom_id res chain seq x y z
N MET A 1 20.07 8.77 -26.04
CA MET A 1 19.59 9.19 -24.70
C MET A 1 20.70 9.12 -23.65
N VAL A 2 20.59 9.88 -22.55
CA VAL A 2 21.57 9.88 -21.44
C VAL A 2 20.90 9.36 -20.18
N PHE A 3 21.49 8.34 -19.55
CA PHE A 3 20.96 7.69 -18.36
C PHE A 3 21.95 7.77 -17.20
N ALA A 4 21.44 7.67 -15.97
CA ALA A 4 22.23 7.59 -14.76
C ALA A 4 21.91 6.27 -14.03
N CYS A 5 22.94 5.46 -13.77
CA CYS A 5 22.75 4.19 -13.08
C CYS A 5 22.57 4.39 -11.57
N LYS A 6 21.53 3.79 -10.98
CA LYS A 6 21.27 3.85 -9.53
C LYS A 6 22.35 3.15 -8.69
N LYS A 7 22.97 2.09 -9.20
CA LYS A 7 23.97 1.29 -8.46
C LYS A 7 25.35 1.95 -8.46
N CYS A 8 25.88 2.32 -9.63
CA CYS A 8 27.23 2.89 -9.74
C CYS A 8 27.28 4.43 -9.81
N LYS A 9 26.13 5.11 -9.90
CA LYS A 9 26.01 6.58 -10.01
C LYS A 9 26.73 7.19 -11.21
N LYS A 10 27.21 6.37 -12.15
CA LYS A 10 27.84 6.81 -13.39
C LYS A 10 26.77 7.11 -14.43
N THR A 11 26.98 8.19 -15.17
CA THR A 11 26.18 8.55 -16.35
C THR A 11 26.69 7.82 -17.57
N PHE A 12 25.80 7.23 -18.36
CA PHE A 12 26.13 6.58 -19.62
C PHE A 12 25.20 7.08 -20.73
N ARG A 13 25.67 6.99 -21.97
CA ARG A 13 24.86 7.30 -23.15
C ARG A 13 24.46 5.99 -23.82
N LYS A 14 23.21 5.94 -24.28
CA LYS A 14 22.61 4.82 -24.97
C LYS A 14 21.87 5.34 -26.18
N ASP A 15 22.12 4.82 -27.36
CA ASP A 15 21.25 5.05 -28.52
C ASP A 15 20.02 4.15 -28.39
N VAL A 16 18.84 4.70 -28.65
CA VAL A 16 17.54 4.07 -28.33
C VAL A 16 16.77 3.71 -29.60
N GLU A 17 17.39 3.90 -30.77
CA GLU A 17 16.81 3.55 -32.06
C GLU A 17 16.86 2.03 -32.32
N GLU A 18 17.91 1.35 -31.87
CA GLU A 18 18.00 -0.11 -31.81
C GLU A 18 18.09 -0.52 -30.35
N PHE A 19 17.23 -1.46 -29.93
CA PHE A 19 17.15 -1.92 -28.54
C PHE A 19 17.26 -3.44 -28.54
N GLU A 20 18.41 -3.95 -28.09
CA GLU A 20 18.69 -5.39 -27.99
C GLU A 20 18.68 -5.85 -26.52
N GLU A 21 18.55 -7.15 -26.25
CA GLU A 21 18.45 -7.68 -24.86
C GLU A 21 19.72 -7.41 -24.02
N SER A 22 20.87 -7.27 -24.69
CA SER A 22 22.12 -6.83 -24.04
C SER A 22 22.05 -5.39 -23.54
N ASP A 23 21.10 -4.62 -24.08
CA ASP A 23 21.01 -3.20 -23.82
C ASP A 23 20.35 -2.84 -22.50
N GLU A 24 19.73 -3.81 -21.84
CA GLU A 24 19.00 -3.65 -20.59
C GLU A 24 19.91 -3.41 -19.37
N TYR A 25 21.22 -3.57 -19.55
CA TYR A 25 22.21 -3.48 -18.50
C TYR A 25 23.05 -2.21 -18.59
N CYS A 26 23.42 -1.68 -17.42
CA CYS A 26 24.38 -0.58 -17.34
C CYS A 26 25.79 -1.08 -17.70
N PRO A 27 26.51 -0.44 -18.65
CA PRO A 27 27.83 -0.88 -19.12
C PRO A 27 28.95 -0.76 -18.08
N HIS A 28 28.66 -0.21 -16.90
CA HIS A 28 29.65 0.01 -15.85
C HIS A 28 29.56 -0.97 -14.68
N CYS A 29 28.41 -1.60 -14.46
CA CYS A 29 28.20 -2.44 -13.28
C CYS A 29 27.14 -3.52 -13.45
N ASP A 30 26.74 -3.78 -14.70
CA ASP A 30 25.72 -4.77 -15.10
C ASP A 30 24.42 -4.65 -14.31
N ASN A 31 24.03 -3.41 -13.99
CA ASN A 31 22.75 -3.18 -13.36
C ASN A 31 21.66 -3.18 -14.43
N HIS A 32 20.75 -4.16 -14.36
CA HIS A 32 19.52 -4.17 -15.14
C HIS A 32 18.68 -2.92 -14.80
N PHE A 33 18.43 -2.07 -15.79
CA PHE A 33 17.74 -0.79 -15.58
C PHE A 33 16.35 -0.76 -16.20
N VAL A 34 15.97 -1.79 -16.96
CA VAL A 34 14.62 -1.95 -17.50
C VAL A 34 13.74 -2.51 -16.39
N LEU A 35 12.64 -1.82 -16.08
CA LEU A 35 11.68 -2.26 -15.08
C LEU A 35 10.41 -2.71 -15.79
N GLU A 36 9.82 -3.80 -15.30
CA GLU A 36 8.53 -4.26 -15.80
C GLU A 36 7.45 -3.18 -15.55
N ALA A 37 6.58 -3.01 -16.54
CA ALA A 37 5.46 -2.07 -16.41
C ALA A 37 4.50 -2.57 -15.32
N VAL A 38 4.35 -1.79 -14.25
CA VAL A 38 3.38 -2.10 -13.20
C VAL A 38 2.00 -1.68 -13.67
N THR A 39 1.06 -2.63 -13.72
CA THR A 39 -0.35 -2.31 -13.97
C THR A 39 -0.98 -1.68 -12.73
N PRO A 40 -1.68 -0.54 -12.85
CA PRO A 40 -2.39 0.03 -11.73
C PRO A 40 -3.50 -0.94 -11.31
N GLN A 41 -3.37 -1.48 -10.10
CA GLN A 41 -4.40 -2.32 -9.51
C GLN A 41 -5.46 -1.41 -8.89
N LEU A 42 -6.73 -1.69 -9.15
CA LEU A 42 -7.84 -0.95 -8.53
C LEU A 42 -7.79 -1.19 -7.02
N ARG A 43 -7.34 -0.19 -6.26
CA ARG A 43 -7.33 -0.22 -4.79
C ARG A 43 -8.34 0.80 -4.29
N LEU A 44 -9.22 0.37 -3.39
CA LEU A 44 -10.11 1.27 -2.66
C LEU A 44 -9.29 1.84 -1.50
N GLU A 45 -8.64 2.98 -1.72
CA GLU A 45 -7.91 3.69 -0.66
C GLU A 45 -8.89 4.60 0.07
N VAL A 46 -8.96 4.46 1.40
CA VAL A 46 -9.68 5.41 2.24
C VAL A 46 -8.74 6.58 2.47
N GLU A 47 -9.02 7.73 1.85
CA GLU A 47 -8.30 8.97 2.13
C GLU A 47 -8.62 9.41 3.57
N GLY A 48 -7.83 8.90 4.52
CA GLY A 48 -7.81 9.42 5.88
C GLY A 48 -6.96 10.68 5.90
N GLU A 49 -7.60 11.84 6.06
CA GLU A 49 -6.89 13.07 6.41
C GLU A 49 -6.10 12.88 7.71
N ASP A 50 -5.07 13.71 7.95
CA ASP A 50 -4.23 13.64 9.16
C ASP A 50 -5.14 13.50 10.40
N ALA A 51 -4.86 12.46 11.20
CA ALA A 51 -5.57 12.13 12.44
C ALA A 51 -5.76 13.31 13.41
N ARG A 52 -4.90 14.32 13.30
CA ARG A 52 -4.92 15.55 14.11
C ARG A 52 -5.90 16.61 13.60
N ILE A 53 -6.29 16.55 12.33
CA ILE A 53 -7.19 17.51 11.67
C ILE A 53 -8.62 16.97 11.69
N ASP A 54 -8.82 15.71 11.29
CA ASP A 54 -10.12 15.06 11.35
C ASP A 54 -10.08 13.81 12.24
N SER A 55 -10.43 14.01 13.50
CA SER A 55 -10.45 12.93 14.48
C SER A 55 -11.68 12.02 14.34
N ARG A 56 -12.61 12.23 13.40
CA ARG A 56 -13.83 11.38 13.25
C ARG A 56 -13.52 9.88 13.09
N MET A 57 -12.35 9.55 12.52
CA MET A 57 -11.89 8.16 12.35
C MET A 57 -11.30 7.53 13.62
N ILE A 58 -10.83 8.34 14.60
CA ILE A 58 -10.06 7.88 15.77
C ILE A 58 -10.75 8.25 17.10
N SER A 59 -11.31 9.45 17.23
CA SER A 59 -11.81 10.04 18.49
C SER A 59 -13.30 9.83 18.77
N ASN A 60 -14.08 9.24 17.86
CA ASN A 60 -15.45 8.83 18.19
C ASN A 60 -15.49 7.61 19.13
N ARG A 61 -14.33 7.08 19.52
CA ARG A 61 -14.19 6.03 20.52
C ARG A 61 -13.83 6.67 21.87
N ASP A 62 -14.80 7.29 22.53
CA ASP A 62 -14.64 7.70 23.93
C ASP A 62 -14.39 6.43 24.75
N HIS A 63 -13.21 6.33 25.37
CA HIS A 63 -12.81 5.18 26.20
C HIS A 63 -13.69 5.01 27.45
N ARG A 64 -14.54 5.99 27.78
CA ARG A 64 -15.55 5.89 28.86
C ARG A 64 -16.80 5.11 28.44
N ILE A 65 -17.06 5.01 27.14
CA ILE A 65 -18.20 4.28 26.61
C ILE A 65 -17.74 2.83 26.43
N LYS A 66 -18.15 1.95 27.36
CA LYS A 66 -17.95 0.52 27.20
C LYS A 66 -18.73 0.08 25.96
N GLY A 67 -18.02 -0.30 24.89
CA GLY A 67 -18.66 -0.90 23.72
C GLY A 67 -19.49 -2.11 24.15
N GLU A 68 -20.67 -2.28 23.57
CA GLU A 68 -21.48 -3.48 23.84
C GLU A 68 -20.68 -4.71 23.42
N GLU A 69 -20.58 -5.66 24.34
CA GLU A 69 -19.89 -6.93 24.12
C GLU A 69 -20.64 -7.71 23.02
N ASP A 70 -19.90 -8.37 22.13
CA ASP A 70 -20.47 -9.16 21.03
C ASP A 70 -21.47 -10.19 21.58
N ARG A 71 -22.75 -9.95 21.32
CA ARG A 71 -23.85 -10.80 21.79
C ARG A 71 -23.84 -12.10 20.99
N THR A 72 -23.47 -13.20 21.63
CA THR A 72 -23.63 -14.54 21.06
C THR A 72 -25.01 -15.10 21.39
N VAL A 73 -25.48 -16.08 20.62
CA VAL A 73 -26.80 -16.72 20.81
C VAL A 73 -26.95 -17.37 22.21
N PHE A 74 -25.85 -17.55 22.94
CA PHE A 74 -25.80 -18.23 24.25
C PHE A 74 -25.68 -17.27 25.44
N ASP A 75 -26.12 -16.02 25.31
CA ASP A 75 -26.11 -15.09 26.45
C ASP A 75 -27.09 -15.53 27.56
N VAL A 76 -26.52 -16.03 28.66
CA VAL A 76 -27.23 -16.62 29.82
C VAL A 76 -28.19 -15.61 30.48
N LYS A 77 -27.97 -14.30 30.30
CA LYS A 77 -28.82 -13.26 30.88
C LYS A 77 -30.08 -12.97 30.06
N GLU A 78 -30.05 -13.15 28.75
CA GLU A 78 -31.18 -12.89 27.84
C GLU A 78 -31.95 -14.16 27.43
N ALA A 79 -31.42 -15.35 27.77
CA ALA A 79 -32.03 -16.65 27.49
C ALA A 79 -33.53 -16.77 27.85
N PRO A 80 -34.04 -16.28 29.00
CA PRO A 80 -35.46 -16.45 29.34
C PRO A 80 -36.43 -15.61 28.48
N ASN A 81 -35.93 -14.62 27.72
CA ASN A 81 -36.78 -13.73 26.91
C ASN A 81 -36.74 -14.02 25.40
N LYS A 82 -35.89 -14.96 24.96
CA LYS A 82 -35.73 -15.30 23.52
C LYS A 82 -36.45 -16.57 23.08
N LEU A 83 -36.90 -17.40 24.02
CA LEU A 83 -37.73 -18.57 23.74
C LEU A 83 -39.15 -18.27 24.23
N GLY A 84 -39.89 -17.56 23.37
CA GLY A 84 -41.35 -17.60 23.39
C GLY A 84 -41.84 -18.92 22.81
#